data_AF-A0A3B8WU62-F1
#
_entry.id   AF-A0A3B8WU62-F1
#
_cell.length_a   1.000
_cell.length_b   1.000
_cell.length_c   1.000
_cell.angle_alpha   90.00
_cell.angle_beta   90.00
_cell.angle_gamma   90.00
#
_symmetry.space_group_name_H-M   'P 1'
#
loop_
_entity.id
_entity.type
_entity.pdbx_description
1 polymer ?
#
loop_
_entity_poly.entity_id
_entity_poly.type
_entity_poly.pdbx_seq_one_letter_code
_entity_poly.pdbx_strand_id
1 'polypeptide(L)'
;MSFEYNLEKQHAKGKLHAIERINALVDKNSFMEIYAAARHQCTNFGMDKKEIPYDGVITGFGTINGKKVAVYAQDFTVQGGSL
;
A
#
# COMPACT_ATOMS: atom_id res chain seq x y z
N MET A 1 -4.01 0.30 15.69
CA MET A 1 -3.20 -0.89 15.37
C MET A 1 -1.97 -0.39 14.62
N SER A 2 -0.77 -0.57 15.14
CA SER A 2 0.47 -0.29 14.41
C SER A 2 0.92 -1.59 13.75
N PHE A 3 0.96 -1.63 12.42
CA PHE A 3 1.56 -2.74 11.70
C PHE A 3 3.07 -2.47 11.56
N GLU A 4 3.89 -3.48 11.86
CA GLU A 4 5.34 -3.40 11.64
C GLU A 4 5.67 -3.92 10.24
N TYR A 5 6.25 -3.04 9.42
CA TYR A 5 6.70 -3.37 8.06
C TYR A 5 8.21 -3.57 8.06
N ASN A 6 8.70 -4.55 7.31
CA ASN A 6 10.15 -4.71 7.11
C ASN A 6 10.66 -3.73 6.04
N LEU A 7 10.64 -2.44 6.39
CA LEU A 7 11.08 -1.33 5.53
C LEU A 7 12.58 -1.42 5.24
N GLU A 8 13.38 -1.77 6.24
CA GLU A 8 14.84 -1.91 6.10
C GLU A 8 15.21 -2.89 4.98
N LYS A 9 14.53 -4.05 4.89
CA LYS A 9 14.77 -5.01 3.81
C LYS A 9 14.35 -4.50 2.42
N GLN A 10 13.35 -3.62 2.34
CA GLN A 10 12.99 -2.96 1.07
C GLN A 10 14.05 -1.94 0.68
N HIS A 11 14.40 -1.05 1.61
CA HIS A 11 15.37 0.01 1.39
C HIS A 11 16.77 -0.54 1.11
N ALA A 12 17.19 -1.62 1.77
CA ALA A 12 18.46 -2.31 1.49
C ALA A 12 18.55 -2.89 0.07
N LYS A 13 17.40 -3.12 -0.59
CA LYS A 13 17.31 -3.52 -2.01
C LYS A 13 17.19 -2.33 -2.96
N GLY A 14 17.31 -1.09 -2.46
CA GLY A 14 17.08 0.13 -3.24
C GLY A 14 15.62 0.34 -3.62
N LYS A 15 14.67 -0.28 -2.92
CA LYS A 15 13.23 -0.18 -3.22
C LYS A 15 12.53 0.66 -2.17
N LEU A 16 11.70 1.60 -2.62
CA LEU A 16 10.77 2.34 -1.77
C LEU A 16 9.59 1.44 -1.32
N HIS A 17 8.99 1.73 -0.18
CA HIS A 17 7.69 1.23 0.25
C HIS A 17 6.54 1.77 -0.63
N ALA A 18 5.37 1.11 -0.63
CA ALA A 18 4.24 1.49 -1.48
C ALA A 18 3.82 2.96 -1.31
N ILE A 19 3.65 3.43 -0.06
CA ILE A 19 3.26 4.83 0.20
C ILE A 19 4.36 5.82 -0.20
N GLU A 20 5.63 5.44 -0.07
CA GLU A 20 6.76 6.29 -0.46
C GLU A 20 6.78 6.48 -1.98
N ARG A 21 6.45 5.43 -2.75
CA ARG A 21 6.32 5.52 -4.22
C ARG A 21 5.17 6.44 -4.63
N ILE A 22 4.01 6.32 -3.96
CA ILE A 22 2.86 7.19 -4.24
C ILE A 22 3.22 8.64 -3.95
N ASN A 23 3.78 8.92 -2.77
CA ASN A 23 4.18 10.27 -2.36
C ASN A 23 5.31 10.87 -3.23
N ALA A 24 6.16 10.04 -3.82
CA ALA A 24 7.18 10.49 -4.77
C ALA A 24 6.61 10.79 -6.17
N LEU A 25 5.47 10.19 -6.54
CA LEU A 25 4.83 10.34 -7.85
C LEU A 25 3.87 11.53 -7.91
N VAL A 26 3.05 11.69 -6.87
CA VAL A 26 2.01 12.72 -6.84
C VAL A 26 2.53 14.06 -6.34
N ASP A 27 1.83 15.14 -6.65
CA ASP A 27 2.12 16.47 -6.13
C ASP A 27 2.03 16.44 -4.59
N LYS A 28 2.92 17.21 -3.93
CA LYS A 28 3.01 17.26 -2.47
C LYS A 28 1.64 17.56 -1.84
N ASN A 29 1.26 16.77 -0.82
CA ASN A 29 0.00 16.89 -0.08
C ASN A 29 -1.27 16.73 -0.94
N SER A 30 -1.18 16.13 -2.13
CA SER A 30 -2.35 15.88 -2.99
C SER A 30 -2.97 14.49 -2.79
N PHE A 31 -2.21 13.52 -2.23
CA PHE A 31 -2.69 12.15 -2.10
C PHE A 31 -3.79 12.02 -1.05
N MET A 32 -4.90 11.40 -1.45
CA MET A 32 -6.03 11.03 -0.61
C MET A 32 -6.24 9.52 -0.73
N GLU A 33 -5.88 8.80 0.32
CA GLU A 33 -6.06 7.36 0.40
C GLU A 33 -7.55 6.99 0.53
N ILE A 34 -7.95 5.89 -0.10
CA ILE A 34 -9.24 5.25 0.05
C ILE A 34 -9.04 3.78 0.43
N TYR A 35 -10.03 3.21 1.12
CA TYR A 35 -10.02 1.79 1.52
C TYR A 35 -8.85 1.35 2.42
N ALA A 36 -8.22 2.26 3.18
CA ALA A 36 -7.17 1.94 4.15
C ALA A 36 -7.56 0.87 5.19
N ALA A 37 -8.87 0.70 5.43
CA ALA A 37 -9.43 -0.30 6.35
C ALA A 37 -9.93 -1.60 5.65
N ALA A 38 -9.65 -1.79 4.36
CA ALA A 38 -10.02 -3.00 3.63
C ALA A 38 -9.38 -4.25 4.25
N ARG A 39 -10.10 -5.38 4.18
CA ARG A 39 -9.69 -6.69 4.68
C ARG A 39 -10.09 -7.76 3.68
N HIS A 40 -9.23 -8.75 3.45
CA HIS A 40 -9.60 -9.96 2.70
C HIS A 40 -10.74 -10.71 3.39
N GLN A 41 -11.43 -11.55 2.62
CA GLN A 41 -12.49 -12.45 3.11
C GLN A 41 -12.12 -13.93 2.91
N CYS A 42 -10.89 -14.23 2.52
CA CYS A 42 -10.42 -15.59 2.32
C CYS A 42 -10.39 -16.39 3.63
N THR A 43 -10.98 -17.58 3.62
CA THR A 43 -10.97 -18.54 4.74
C THR A 43 -10.14 -19.79 4.47
N ASN A 44 -9.64 -19.95 3.24
CA ASN A 44 -8.82 -21.08 2.85
C ASN A 44 -7.44 -21.02 3.51
N PHE A 45 -6.83 -22.19 3.74
CA PHE A 45 -5.43 -22.31 4.15
C PHE A 45 -5.02 -21.50 5.40
N GLY A 46 -5.97 -21.26 6.32
CA GLY A 46 -5.73 -20.51 7.56
C GLY A 46 -5.64 -18.99 7.38
N MET A 47 -6.08 -18.46 6.24
CA MET A 47 -6.09 -17.02 5.97
C MET A 47 -7.04 -16.25 6.90
N ASP A 48 -8.12 -16.88 7.36
CA ASP A 48 -9.06 -16.34 8.35
C ASP A 48 -8.39 -15.87 9.66
N LYS A 49 -7.19 -16.37 9.95
CA LYS A 49 -6.40 -16.05 11.15
C LYS A 49 -5.36 -14.96 10.93
N LYS A 50 -5.21 -14.46 9.69
CA LYS A 50 -4.23 -13.42 9.36
C LYS A 50 -4.93 -12.07 9.27
N GLU A 51 -4.29 -11.05 9.83
CA GLU A 51 -4.64 -9.67 9.50
C GLU A 51 -3.69 -9.17 8.42
N ILE A 52 -4.27 -8.72 7.29
CA ILE A 52 -3.53 -8.16 6.16
C ILE A 52 -3.98 -6.70 6.05
N PRO A 53 -3.13 -5.73 6.46
CA PRO A 53 -3.49 -4.32 6.38
C PRO A 53 -3.77 -3.90 4.94
N TYR A 54 -4.84 -3.12 4.73
CA TYR A 54 -5.30 -2.58 3.44
C TYR A 54 -5.28 -3.61 2.29
N ASP A 55 -5.42 -4.89 2.63
CA ASP A 55 -5.27 -6.03 1.72
C ASP A 55 -4.02 -6.00 0.81
N GLY A 56 -2.92 -5.44 1.32
CA GLY A 56 -1.63 -5.38 0.62
C GLY A 56 -1.57 -4.39 -0.56
N VAL A 57 -2.58 -3.54 -0.74
CA VAL A 57 -2.58 -2.49 -1.77
C VAL A 57 -3.05 -1.15 -1.20
N ILE A 58 -2.24 -0.11 -1.40
CA ILE A 58 -2.63 1.26 -1.08
C ILE A 58 -3.29 1.85 -2.32
N THR A 59 -4.51 2.38 -2.18
CA THR A 59 -5.29 2.95 -3.29
C THR A 59 -5.73 4.38 -2.97
N GLY A 60 -5.92 5.21 -3.98
CA GLY A 60 -6.36 6.58 -3.75
C GLY A 60 -6.38 7.46 -4.99
N PHE A 61 -6.53 8.74 -4.74
CA PHE A 61 -6.47 9.80 -5.73
C PHE A 61 -5.36 10.78 -5.38
N GLY A 62 -4.82 11.46 -6.38
CA GLY A 62 -3.87 12.56 -6.20
C GLY A 62 -3.87 13.48 -7.39
N THR A 63 -2.87 14.35 -7.46
CA THR A 63 -2.60 15.14 -8.67
C THR A 63 -1.17 14.92 -9.17
N ILE A 64 -0.97 15.01 -10.48
CA ILE A 64 0.35 15.07 -11.12
C ILE A 64 0.35 16.29 -12.03
N ASN A 65 1.22 17.27 -11.77
CA ASN A 65 1.22 18.55 -12.46
C ASN A 65 -0.18 19.21 -12.42
N GLY A 66 -0.86 19.14 -11.27
CA GLY A 66 -2.20 19.68 -11.06
C GLY A 66 -3.35 18.90 -11.72
N LYS A 67 -3.09 17.81 -12.44
CA LYS A 67 -4.12 16.97 -13.07
C LYS A 67 -4.50 15.82 -12.16
N LYS A 68 -5.81 15.61 -11.94
CA LYS A 68 -6.32 14.51 -11.11
C LYS A 68 -5.95 13.15 -11.70
N VAL A 69 -5.52 12.24 -10.85
CA VAL A 69 -5.22 10.85 -11.19
C VAL A 69 -5.79 9.91 -10.14
N ALA A 70 -6.17 8.71 -10.56
CA ALA A 70 -6.33 7.56 -9.68
C ALA A 70 -5.00 6.81 -9.63
N VAL A 71 -4.59 6.34 -8.45
CA VAL A 71 -3.32 5.65 -8.25
C VAL A 71 -3.49 4.50 -7.26
N TYR A 72 -2.77 3.43 -7.49
CA TYR A 72 -2.58 2.36 -6.51
C TYR A 72 -1.14 1.88 -6.51
N ALA A 73 -0.69 1.34 -5.38
CA ALA A 73 0.61 0.68 -5.27
C ALA A 73 0.49 -0.57 -4.40
N GLN A 74 0.89 -1.71 -4.95
CA GLN A 74 1.01 -2.96 -4.20
C GLN A 74 2.19 -2.87 -3.22
N ASP A 75 1.94 -3.28 -1.99
CA ASP A 75 2.91 -3.28 -0.91
C ASP A 75 3.54 -4.67 -0.75
N PHE A 76 4.79 -4.78 -1.20
CA PHE A 76 5.55 -6.02 -1.12
C PHE A 76 5.82 -6.47 0.33
N THR A 77 5.74 -5.57 1.31
CA THR A 77 5.93 -5.92 2.73
C THR A 77 4.70 -6.62 3.32
N VAL A 78 3.56 -6.59 2.63
CA VAL A 78 2.29 -7.18 3.06
C VAL A 78 1.92 -8.33 2.11
N GLN A 79 2.10 -9.58 2.58
CA GLN A 79 1.90 -10.81 1.78
C GLN A 79 2.54 -10.77 0.37
N GLY A 80 3.69 -10.10 0.24
CA GLY A 80 4.39 -9.97 -1.04
C GLY A 80 3.70 -9.07 -2.07
N GLY A 81 2.63 -8.36 -1.69
CA GLY A 81 1.81 -7.58 -2.62
C GLY A 81 0.99 -8.44 -3.57
N SER A 82 0.62 -9.65 -3.14
CA SER A 82 -0.12 -10.62 -3.95
C SER A 82 -1.58 -10.18 -4.13
N LEU A 83 -2.12 -10.39 -5.33
CA LEU A 83 -3.54 -10.21 -5.67
C LEU A 83 -4.28 -11.55 -5.56
#